data_AF-A0A1M6MNZ2-F1
#
_entry.id   AF-A0A1M6MNZ2-F1
#
_cell.length_a   1.000
_cell.length_b   1.000
_cell.length_c   1.000
_cell.angle_alpha   90.00
_cell.angle_beta   90.00
_cell.angle_gamma   90.00
#
_symmetry.space_group_name_H-M   'P 1'
#
loop_
_entity.id
_entity.type
_entity.pdbx_description
1 polymer ?
#
loop_
_entity_poly.entity_id
_entity_poly.type
_entity_poly.pdbx_seq_one_letter_code
_entity_poly.pdbx_strand_id
1 'polypeptide(L)'
;MKGLIKAQKSNGGKIPVPQRCSGKLHIISKGESLFIIAKKYKVPLNKLIKVNSQIEDPDIIYEGQIICVPTREYKNKYGQEYTEVILNSTGKVANASGVAFIRKVTNDLVVFTTNLPHPKELFPNGESYTAYLLDSATGNYDKFNLKKVEQFWVGQVKNKPLRKYDGIIIAPNTVSGNLLPGEPVVLEGIIY
;
A
#
# COMPACT_ATOMS: atom_id res chain seq x y z
N MET A 1 15.37 -26.53 2.63
CA MET A 1 14.44 -25.38 2.68
C MET A 1 15.17 -24.18 2.09
N LYS A 2 14.72 -23.65 0.94
CA LYS A 2 15.40 -22.53 0.25
C LYS A 2 15.01 -21.17 0.84
N GLY A 3 15.89 -20.18 0.76
CA GLY A 3 15.66 -18.78 1.13
C GLY A 3 15.79 -18.48 2.63
N LEU A 4 16.40 -19.38 3.42
CA LEU A 4 16.56 -19.21 4.87
C LEU A 4 17.89 -18.54 5.24
N ILE A 5 18.90 -18.64 4.37
CA ILE A 5 20.24 -18.12 4.65
C ILE A 5 20.24 -16.59 4.64
N LYS A 6 20.96 -16.01 5.62
CA LYS A 6 21.10 -14.57 5.79
C LYS A 6 22.10 -14.00 4.78
N ALA A 7 21.87 -12.76 4.39
CA ALA A 7 22.69 -12.03 3.46
C ALA A 7 24.15 -11.94 3.92
N GLN A 8 25.05 -12.20 2.98
CA GLN A 8 26.49 -12.15 3.18
C GLN A 8 27.08 -10.87 2.56
N LYS A 9 28.33 -10.55 2.91
CA LYS A 9 29.02 -9.44 2.26
C LYS A 9 29.28 -9.76 0.79
N SER A 10 29.18 -8.76 -0.09
CA SER A 10 29.58 -8.91 -1.48
C SER A 10 31.10 -9.07 -1.57
N ASN A 11 31.57 -10.03 -2.36
CA ASN A 11 33.00 -10.27 -2.62
C ASN A 11 33.56 -9.38 -3.75
N GLY A 12 32.95 -8.21 -3.99
CA GLY A 12 33.40 -7.26 -5.03
C GLY A 12 32.90 -7.59 -6.45
N GLY A 13 32.07 -8.62 -6.62
CA GLY A 13 31.39 -8.90 -7.89
C GLY A 13 30.24 -7.93 -8.17
N LYS A 14 29.82 -7.81 -9.43
CA LYS A 14 28.63 -7.04 -9.82
C LYS A 14 27.40 -7.61 -9.10
N ILE A 15 26.72 -6.78 -8.31
CA ILE A 15 25.51 -7.17 -7.60
C ILE A 15 24.36 -7.25 -8.62
N PRO A 16 23.67 -8.41 -8.74
CA PRO A 16 22.56 -8.55 -9.68
C PRO A 16 21.42 -7.61 -9.29
N VAL A 17 20.99 -6.77 -10.23
CA VAL A 17 19.84 -5.87 -10.07
C VAL A 17 18.63 -6.40 -10.84
N PRO A 18 17.40 -6.29 -10.31
CA PRO A 18 16.19 -6.69 -11.02
C PRO A 18 15.99 -5.81 -12.26
N GLN A 19 15.80 -6.42 -13.43
CA GLN A 19 15.57 -5.71 -14.69
C GLN A 19 14.22 -4.97 -14.72
N ARG A 20 13.21 -5.52 -14.05
CA ARG A 20 11.86 -4.94 -13.93
C ARG A 20 11.32 -5.22 -12.53
N CYS A 21 10.59 -4.26 -11.97
CA CYS A 21 9.90 -4.46 -10.71
C CYS A 21 8.48 -3.91 -10.78
N SER A 22 7.49 -4.79 -10.66
CA SER A 22 6.06 -4.43 -10.57
C SER A 22 5.59 -4.29 -9.11
N GLY A 23 6.53 -4.09 -8.19
CA GLY A 23 6.29 -3.99 -6.76
C GLY A 23 7.29 -3.05 -6.10
N LYS A 24 7.61 -3.27 -4.83
CA LYS A 24 8.52 -2.41 -4.08
C LYS A 24 9.96 -2.87 -4.21
N LEU A 25 10.88 -1.96 -4.55
CA LEU A 25 12.31 -2.23 -4.44
C LEU A 25 12.73 -2.25 -2.97
N HIS A 26 13.48 -3.28 -2.58
CA HIS A 26 14.02 -3.46 -1.25
C HIS A 26 15.52 -3.69 -1.33
N ILE A 27 16.29 -2.92 -0.56
CA ILE A 27 17.74 -3.09 -0.41
C ILE A 27 17.96 -4.02 0.78
N ILE A 28 18.55 -5.18 0.50
CA ILE A 28 18.83 -6.20 1.50
C ILE A 28 19.81 -5.64 2.53
N SER A 29 19.40 -5.68 3.79
CA SER A 29 20.21 -5.25 4.93
C SER A 29 20.97 -6.44 5.53
N LYS A 30 22.02 -6.12 6.28
CA LYS A 30 22.82 -7.12 7.00
C LYS A 30 21.92 -8.04 7.84
N GLY A 31 22.05 -9.35 7.64
CA GLY A 31 21.35 -10.35 8.43
C GLY A 31 19.91 -10.66 8.00
N GLU A 32 19.39 -10.01 6.94
CA GLU A 32 18.11 -10.41 6.32
C GLU A 32 18.28 -11.66 5.46
N SER A 33 17.23 -12.49 5.36
CA SER A 33 17.12 -13.58 4.38
C SER A 33 15.88 -13.34 3.52
N LEU A 34 15.78 -13.99 2.35
CA LEU A 34 14.56 -13.90 1.55
C LEU A 34 13.32 -14.34 2.35
N PHE A 35 13.44 -15.29 3.28
CA PHE A 35 12.37 -15.69 4.20
C PHE A 35 11.97 -14.57 5.17
N ILE A 36 12.95 -13.92 5.82
CA ILE A 36 12.67 -12.79 6.74
C ILE A 36 12.00 -11.66 5.98
N ILE A 37 12.48 -11.36 4.77
CA ILE A 37 11.93 -10.32 3.91
C ILE A 37 10.50 -10.70 3.47
N ALA A 38 10.30 -11.93 3.00
CA ALA A 38 8.98 -12.43 2.62
C ALA A 38 7.97 -12.32 3.78
N LYS A 39 8.39 -12.68 5.00
CA LYS A 39 7.58 -12.55 6.21
C LYS A 39 7.29 -11.08 6.56
N LYS A 40 8.29 -10.20 6.49
CA LYS A 40 8.18 -8.75 6.73
C LYS A 40 7.16 -8.11 5.80
N TYR A 41 7.20 -8.45 4.51
CA TYR A 41 6.29 -7.92 3.50
C TYR A 41 5.00 -8.74 3.32
N LYS A 42 4.80 -9.79 4.14
CA LYS A 42 3.64 -10.70 4.07
C LYS A 42 3.41 -11.28 2.66
N VAL A 43 4.48 -11.54 1.92
CA VAL A 43 4.43 -12.17 0.59
C VAL A 43 4.86 -13.64 0.69
N PRO A 44 4.28 -14.55 -0.11
CA PRO A 44 4.78 -15.92 -0.19
C PRO A 44 6.25 -15.95 -0.65
N LEU A 45 7.12 -16.68 0.08
CA LEU A 45 8.55 -16.76 -0.24
C LEU A 45 8.80 -17.24 -1.68
N ASN A 46 8.05 -18.24 -2.14
CA ASN A 46 8.13 -18.73 -3.51
C ASN A 46 7.83 -17.64 -4.56
N LYS A 47 6.89 -16.73 -4.27
CA LYS A 47 6.58 -15.59 -5.15
C LYS A 47 7.71 -14.57 -5.15
N LEU A 48 8.29 -14.27 -3.98
CA LEU A 48 9.44 -13.39 -3.86
C LEU A 48 10.63 -13.93 -4.67
N ILE A 49 10.93 -15.22 -4.55
CA ILE A 49 11.99 -15.88 -5.33
C ILE A 49 11.70 -15.79 -6.82
N LYS A 50 10.48 -16.15 -7.26
CA LYS A 50 10.11 -16.17 -8.68
C LYS A 50 10.22 -14.80 -9.36
N VAL A 51 9.87 -13.73 -8.64
CA VAL A 51 9.92 -12.35 -9.16
C VAL A 51 11.36 -11.84 -9.27
N ASN A 52 12.30 -12.43 -8.54
CA ASN A 52 13.71 -12.07 -8.56
C ASN A 52 14.54 -13.11 -9.33
N SER A 53 14.21 -13.34 -10.60
CA SER A 53 14.88 -14.33 -11.44
C SER A 53 16.38 -14.05 -11.68
N GLN A 54 16.87 -12.86 -11.33
CA GLN A 54 18.29 -12.53 -11.31
C GLN A 54 19.06 -13.19 -10.14
N ILE A 55 18.35 -13.78 -9.17
CA ILE A 55 18.93 -14.56 -8.07
C ILE A 55 18.88 -16.03 -8.46
N GLU A 56 20.01 -16.60 -8.85
CA GLU A 56 20.12 -18.00 -9.27
C GLU A 56 19.89 -18.97 -8.10
N ASP A 57 20.54 -18.68 -6.96
CA ASP A 57 20.35 -19.42 -5.72
C ASP A 57 19.69 -18.51 -4.66
N PRO A 58 18.44 -18.79 -4.26
CA PRO A 58 17.73 -18.04 -3.21
C PRO A 58 18.41 -18.01 -1.85
N ASP A 59 19.35 -18.93 -1.58
CA ASP A 59 20.14 -18.97 -0.36
C ASP A 59 21.44 -18.13 -0.45
N ILE A 60 21.75 -17.58 -1.63
CA ILE A 60 22.92 -16.74 -1.89
C ILE A 60 22.46 -15.33 -2.25
N ILE A 61 22.35 -14.46 -1.24
CA ILE A 61 22.01 -13.04 -1.39
C ILE A 61 23.03 -12.16 -0.66
N TYR A 62 23.15 -10.90 -1.07
CA TYR A 62 24.18 -9.98 -0.57
C TYR A 62 23.60 -8.74 0.13
N GLU A 63 24.31 -8.25 1.13
CA GLU A 63 24.05 -6.93 1.70
C GLU A 63 24.19 -5.85 0.61
N GLY A 64 23.24 -4.92 0.56
CA GLY A 64 23.15 -3.90 -0.49
C GLY A 64 22.52 -4.39 -1.80
N GLN A 65 22.20 -5.69 -1.93
CA GLN A 65 21.51 -6.20 -3.10
C GLN A 65 20.08 -5.70 -3.17
N ILE A 66 19.69 -5.21 -4.35
CA ILE A 66 18.33 -4.74 -4.61
C ILE A 66 17.50 -5.92 -5.08
N ILE A 67 16.33 -6.11 -4.48
CA ILE A 67 15.34 -7.08 -4.92
C ILE A 67 13.98 -6.41 -5.13
N CYS A 68 13.18 -6.98 -6.01
CA CYS A 68 11.80 -6.61 -6.19
C CYS A 68 10.91 -7.43 -5.24
N VAL A 69 10.29 -6.78 -4.28
CA VAL A 69 9.24 -7.38 -3.45
C VAL A 69 7.92 -7.21 -4.18
N PRO A 70 7.25 -8.29 -4.62
CA PRO A 70 5.98 -8.15 -5.30
C PRO A 70 4.96 -7.52 -4.36
N THR A 71 4.13 -6.66 -4.91
CA THR A 71 2.93 -6.22 -4.20
C THR A 71 2.03 -7.42 -3.92
N ARG A 72 1.36 -7.42 -2.77
CA ARG A 72 0.43 -8.47 -2.39
C ARG A 72 -0.77 -8.36 -3.31
N GLU A 73 -0.74 -9.11 -4.40
CA GLU A 73 -1.92 -9.33 -5.23
C GLU A 73 -2.95 -10.10 -4.39
N TYR A 74 -3.83 -9.38 -3.68
CA TYR A 74 -5.00 -10.04 -3.10
C TYR A 74 -6.01 -10.21 -4.22
N LYS A 75 -5.95 -11.37 -4.87
CA LYS A 75 -7.08 -11.87 -5.67
C LYS A 75 -7.87 -12.80 -4.78
N ASN A 76 -9.20 -12.61 -4.70
CA ASN A 76 -10.03 -13.59 -4.02
C ASN A 76 -10.18 -14.87 -4.88
N LYS A 77 -10.88 -15.89 -4.38
CA LYS A 77 -11.14 -17.13 -5.14
C LYS A 77 -11.87 -16.93 -6.48
N TYR A 78 -12.42 -15.74 -6.71
CA TYR A 78 -13.09 -15.36 -7.95
C TYR A 78 -12.20 -14.50 -8.87
N GLY A 79 -10.92 -14.33 -8.54
CA GLY A 79 -9.96 -13.55 -9.32
C GLY A 79 -10.08 -12.03 -9.17
N GLN A 80 -10.96 -11.54 -8.29
CA GLN A 80 -11.19 -10.11 -8.09
C GLN A 80 -10.03 -9.51 -7.29
N GLU A 81 -9.45 -8.43 -7.81
CA GLU A 81 -8.37 -7.70 -7.16
C GLU A 81 -8.91 -6.85 -6.00
N TYR A 82 -8.30 -6.99 -4.83
CA TYR A 82 -8.57 -6.16 -3.68
C TYR A 82 -7.28 -5.87 -2.91
N THR A 83 -7.33 -4.96 -1.96
CA THR A 83 -6.31 -4.80 -0.93
C THR A 83 -6.97 -4.29 0.34
N GLU A 84 -6.41 -4.67 1.48
CA GLU A 84 -6.82 -4.22 2.80
C GLU A 84 -5.67 -3.40 3.38
N VAL A 85 -5.99 -2.19 3.83
CA VAL A 85 -5.04 -1.20 4.31
C VAL A 85 -5.45 -0.78 5.71
N ILE A 86 -4.54 -1.00 6.66
CA ILE A 86 -4.67 -0.45 8.01
C ILE A 86 -4.42 1.05 7.91
N LEU A 87 -5.36 1.84 8.40
CA LEU A 87 -5.28 3.29 8.44
C LEU A 87 -4.74 3.74 9.80
N ASN A 88 -3.61 4.43 9.80
CA ASN A 88 -2.95 4.95 11.00
C ASN A 88 -3.27 6.43 11.19
N SER A 89 -3.50 6.85 12.44
CA SER A 89 -3.68 8.27 12.79
C SER A 89 -2.42 9.07 12.51
N THR A 90 -2.60 10.27 11.96
CA THR A 90 -1.53 11.28 11.82
C THR A 90 -1.31 12.10 13.09
N GLY A 91 -2.08 11.84 14.16
CA GLY A 91 -2.06 12.63 15.39
C GLY A 91 -2.85 13.94 15.32
N LYS A 92 -3.34 14.34 14.13
CA LYS A 92 -4.25 15.50 13.98
C LYS A 92 -5.62 15.24 14.60
N VAL A 93 -5.95 13.98 14.82
CA VAL A 93 -7.22 13.53 15.40
C VAL A 93 -6.95 12.41 16.40
N ALA A 94 -7.26 12.67 17.67
CA ALA A 94 -7.22 11.66 18.71
C ALA A 94 -8.19 10.52 18.38
N ASN A 95 -7.74 9.28 18.52
CA ASN A 95 -8.53 8.05 18.32
C ASN A 95 -9.04 7.79 16.89
N ALA A 96 -8.62 8.56 15.88
CA ALA A 96 -8.87 8.16 14.49
C ALA A 96 -8.18 6.82 14.22
N SER A 97 -8.97 5.83 13.82
CA SER A 97 -8.48 4.53 13.36
C SER A 97 -9.39 4.04 12.27
N GLY A 98 -8.94 3.06 11.49
CA GLY A 98 -9.82 2.46 10.51
C GLY A 98 -9.12 1.42 9.67
N VAL A 99 -9.94 0.78 8.85
CA VAL A 99 -9.45 -0.09 7.78
C VAL A 99 -10.06 0.44 6.49
N ALA A 100 -9.23 0.59 5.47
CA ALA A 100 -9.67 0.80 4.11
C ALA A 100 -9.54 -0.49 3.34
N PHE A 101 -10.56 -0.80 2.57
CA PHE A 101 -10.52 -1.87 1.60
C PHE A 101 -10.72 -1.26 0.23
N ILE A 102 -9.86 -1.62 -0.70
CA ILE A 102 -9.88 -1.10 -2.06
C ILE A 102 -10.13 -2.29 -2.97
N ARG A 103 -11.20 -2.25 -3.73
CA ARG A 103 -11.64 -3.35 -4.58
C ARG A 103 -11.75 -2.91 -6.02
N LYS A 104 -11.29 -3.76 -6.93
CA LYS A 104 -11.60 -3.66 -8.34
C LYS A 104 -12.95 -4.32 -8.62
N VAL A 105 -13.91 -3.55 -9.10
CA VAL A 105 -15.22 -4.01 -9.55
C VAL A 105 -15.29 -3.73 -11.03
N THR A 106 -15.25 -4.79 -11.86
CA THR A 106 -15.07 -4.67 -13.32
C THR A 106 -13.88 -3.78 -13.69
N ASN A 107 -14.10 -2.53 -14.11
CA ASN A 107 -13.08 -1.54 -14.46
C ASN A 107 -12.93 -0.43 -13.41
N ASP A 108 -13.80 -0.41 -12.41
CA ASP A 108 -13.88 0.65 -11.43
C ASP A 108 -13.11 0.24 -10.16
N LEU A 109 -12.68 1.24 -9.41
CA LEU A 109 -12.21 1.05 -8.05
C LEU A 109 -13.25 1.54 -7.08
N VAL A 110 -13.47 0.75 -6.03
CA VAL A 110 -14.31 1.09 -4.90
C VAL A 110 -13.43 1.10 -3.65
N VAL A 111 -13.44 2.21 -2.93
CA VAL A 111 -12.86 2.33 -1.60
C VAL A 111 -14.02 2.24 -0.60
N PHE A 112 -13.90 1.34 0.36
CA PHE A 112 -14.79 1.28 1.52
C PHE A 112 -13.96 1.31 2.79
N THR A 113 -14.32 2.19 3.73
CA THR A 113 -13.63 2.30 5.02
C THR A 113 -14.61 2.12 6.17
N THR A 114 -14.09 1.67 7.31
CA THR A 114 -14.84 1.47 8.55
C THR A 114 -14.10 2.08 9.75
N ASN A 115 -14.82 2.26 10.85
CA ASN A 115 -14.33 2.78 12.13
C ASN A 115 -13.82 4.23 12.09
N LEU A 116 -14.17 4.98 11.05
CA LEU A 116 -13.90 6.42 10.99
C LEU A 116 -14.89 7.17 11.89
N PRO A 117 -14.43 8.13 12.72
CA PRO A 117 -15.32 9.03 13.46
C PRO A 117 -16.19 9.84 12.49
N HIS A 118 -17.28 10.44 12.96
CA HIS A 118 -18.04 11.34 12.10
C HIS A 118 -17.20 12.61 11.81
N PRO A 119 -17.12 13.12 10.56
CA PRO A 119 -16.30 14.31 10.25
C PRO A 119 -16.59 15.53 11.13
N LYS A 120 -17.85 15.73 11.55
CA LYS A 120 -18.25 16.80 12.49
C LYS A 120 -17.57 16.75 13.86
N GLU A 121 -17.17 15.56 14.31
CA GLU A 121 -16.43 15.41 15.57
C GLU A 121 -15.03 16.01 15.49
N LEU A 122 -14.53 16.16 14.26
CA LEU A 122 -13.16 16.61 13.97
C LEU A 122 -13.14 18.05 13.45
N PHE A 123 -14.14 18.39 12.64
CA PHE A 123 -14.28 19.67 11.95
C PHE A 123 -15.74 20.10 12.03
N PRO A 124 -16.08 21.25 12.65
CA PRO A 124 -17.49 21.65 12.84
C PRO A 124 -18.34 21.66 11.55
N ASN A 125 -17.71 21.94 10.40
CA ASN A 125 -18.33 21.96 9.08
C ASN A 125 -18.00 20.72 8.22
N GLY A 126 -17.51 19.64 8.82
CA GLY A 126 -17.17 18.40 8.13
C GLY A 126 -18.41 17.59 7.82
N GLU A 127 -18.67 17.29 6.54
CA GLU A 127 -19.85 16.51 6.13
C GLU A 127 -19.52 15.10 5.68
N SER A 128 -18.34 14.93 5.07
CA SER A 128 -17.90 13.67 4.50
C SER A 128 -16.38 13.56 4.51
N TYR A 129 -15.86 12.45 4.00
CA TYR A 129 -14.44 12.25 3.78
C TYR A 129 -14.15 12.16 2.28
N THR A 130 -12.91 12.43 1.91
CA THR A 130 -12.32 12.03 0.64
C THR A 130 -11.15 11.09 0.92
N ALA A 131 -11.13 9.95 0.23
CA ALA A 131 -9.92 9.13 0.12
C ALA A 131 -9.11 9.56 -1.11
N TYR A 132 -7.80 9.70 -0.94
CA TYR A 132 -6.88 9.95 -2.03
C TYR A 132 -5.97 8.74 -2.17
N LEU A 133 -6.07 8.04 -3.30
CA LEU A 133 -5.13 6.98 -3.62
C LEU A 133 -3.90 7.59 -4.30
N LEU A 134 -2.74 7.35 -3.72
CA LEU A 134 -1.47 7.96 -4.09
C LEU A 134 -0.70 7.06 -5.05
N ASP A 135 -0.12 7.66 -6.07
CA ASP A 135 0.90 7.07 -6.94
C ASP A 135 2.21 7.79 -6.64
N SER A 136 3.02 7.25 -5.72
CA SER A 136 4.26 7.90 -5.28
C SER A 136 5.30 8.01 -6.39
N ALA A 137 5.21 7.17 -7.43
CA ALA A 137 6.12 7.22 -8.57
C ALA A 137 5.90 8.48 -9.42
N THR A 138 4.67 9.00 -9.47
CA THR A 138 4.35 10.22 -10.24
C THR A 138 4.00 11.42 -9.37
N GLY A 139 3.81 11.22 -8.06
CA GLY A 139 3.31 12.25 -7.15
C GLY A 139 1.83 12.60 -7.36
N ASN A 140 1.12 11.86 -8.23
CA ASN A 140 -0.29 12.09 -8.51
C ASN A 140 -1.18 11.32 -7.54
N TYR A 141 -2.46 11.69 -7.52
CA TYR A 141 -3.47 10.99 -6.77
C TYR A 141 -4.80 10.92 -7.53
N ASP A 142 -5.65 9.97 -7.16
CA ASP A 142 -7.06 9.91 -7.58
C ASP A 142 -7.98 10.10 -6.37
N LYS A 143 -8.99 10.96 -6.50
CA LYS A 143 -9.92 11.35 -5.42
C LYS A 143 -11.17 10.48 -5.41
N PHE A 144 -11.53 9.99 -4.23
CA PHE A 144 -12.74 9.21 -3.97
C PHE A 144 -13.59 9.96 -2.94
N ASN A 145 -14.64 10.63 -3.40
CA ASN A 145 -15.61 11.25 -2.49
C ASN A 145 -16.38 10.15 -1.76
N LEU A 146 -16.21 10.07 -0.44
CA LEU A 146 -16.81 9.02 0.37
C LEU A 146 -18.17 9.45 0.90
N LYS A 147 -19.18 8.62 0.71
CA LYS A 147 -20.51 8.78 1.29
C LYS A 147 -20.73 7.77 2.40
N LYS A 148 -21.40 8.19 3.47
CA LYS A 148 -21.76 7.28 4.55
C LYS A 148 -22.88 6.34 4.10
N VAL A 149 -22.65 5.04 4.27
CA VAL A 149 -23.61 3.96 4.03
C VAL A 149 -23.57 3.06 5.26
N GLU A 150 -24.58 3.18 6.12
CA GLU A 150 -24.60 2.56 7.45
C GLU A 150 -23.35 2.94 8.28
N GLN A 151 -22.53 1.96 8.64
CA GLN A 151 -21.28 2.10 9.38
C GLN A 151 -20.05 2.33 8.49
N PHE A 152 -20.22 2.30 7.17
CA PHE A 152 -19.13 2.40 6.20
C PHE A 152 -19.09 3.76 5.53
N TRP A 153 -17.92 4.14 5.05
CA TRP A 153 -17.73 5.25 4.12
C TRP A 153 -17.28 4.69 2.77
N VAL A 154 -18.01 5.00 1.71
CA VAL A 154 -17.83 4.35 0.40
C VAL A 154 -17.67 5.38 -0.69
N GLY A 155 -16.67 5.19 -1.56
CA GLY A 155 -16.46 6.00 -2.76
C GLY A 155 -16.02 5.12 -3.93
N GLN A 156 -16.31 5.58 -5.15
CA GLN A 156 -16.01 4.86 -6.39
C GLN A 156 -15.43 5.82 -7.43
N VAL A 157 -14.45 5.33 -8.20
CA VAL A 157 -13.89 6.01 -9.37
C VAL A 157 -13.86 5.04 -10.54
N LYS A 158 -14.24 5.53 -11.72
CA LYS A 158 -14.33 4.71 -12.94
C LYS A 158 -13.00 4.50 -13.62
N ASN A 159 -12.83 3.34 -14.24
CA ASN A 159 -11.71 3.03 -15.14
C ASN A 159 -10.32 3.24 -14.52
N LYS A 160 -10.07 2.71 -13.33
CA LYS A 160 -8.78 2.83 -12.64
C LYS A 160 -8.18 1.45 -12.30
N PRO A 161 -6.87 1.25 -12.52
CA PRO A 161 -6.19 0.03 -12.09
C PRO A 161 -5.76 0.14 -10.62
N LEU A 162 -6.00 -0.91 -9.82
CA LEU A 162 -5.56 -0.94 -8.42
C LEU A 162 -4.03 -0.86 -8.29
N ARG A 163 -3.31 -1.53 -9.19
CA ARG A 163 -1.84 -1.66 -9.20
C ARG A 163 -1.08 -0.34 -9.36
N LYS A 164 -1.76 0.75 -9.67
CA LYS A 164 -1.15 2.08 -9.81
C LYS A 164 -0.78 2.69 -8.45
N TYR A 165 -1.48 2.32 -7.38
CA TYR A 165 -1.41 3.04 -6.12
C TYR A 165 -0.58 2.31 -5.07
N ASP A 166 0.17 3.07 -4.28
CA ASP A 166 1.04 2.59 -3.19
C ASP A 166 0.71 3.22 -1.82
N GLY A 167 -0.21 4.19 -1.79
CA GLY A 167 -0.67 4.82 -0.56
C GLY A 167 -2.12 5.25 -0.62
N ILE A 168 -2.69 5.48 0.55
CA ILE A 168 -4.01 6.09 0.74
C ILE A 168 -3.93 7.11 1.87
N ILE A 169 -4.56 8.26 1.68
CA ILE A 169 -4.84 9.22 2.74
C ILE A 169 -6.33 9.50 2.82
N ILE A 170 -6.83 9.70 4.04
CA ILE A 170 -8.21 10.10 4.32
C ILE A 170 -8.19 11.51 4.88
N ALA A 171 -8.95 12.40 4.25
CA ALA A 171 -9.12 13.77 4.69
C ALA A 171 -10.61 14.14 4.73
N PRO A 172 -11.04 15.02 5.66
CA PRO A 172 -12.40 15.52 5.68
C PRO A 172 -12.68 16.35 4.42
N ASN A 173 -13.91 16.34 3.94
CA ASN A 173 -14.39 17.37 3.04
C ASN A 173 -14.83 18.57 3.89
N THR A 174 -14.12 19.68 3.75
CA THR A 174 -14.43 20.94 4.40
C THR A 174 -15.00 21.92 3.39
N VAL A 175 -16.05 22.63 3.77
CA VAL A 175 -16.63 23.71 2.95
C VAL A 175 -15.70 24.95 2.88
N SER A 176 -14.69 25.08 3.75
CA SER A 176 -13.81 26.25 3.78
C SER A 176 -12.68 26.16 2.74
N GLY A 177 -12.63 27.15 1.84
CA GLY A 177 -11.71 27.22 0.69
C GLY A 177 -10.23 27.51 0.99
N ASN A 178 -9.77 27.35 2.24
CA ASN A 178 -8.39 27.65 2.63
C ASN A 178 -7.52 26.41 2.86
N LEU A 179 -8.07 25.20 2.71
CA LEU A 179 -7.33 23.96 2.89
C LEU A 179 -6.87 23.40 1.54
N LEU A 180 -5.60 22.97 1.49
CA LEU A 180 -5.10 22.22 0.35
C LEU A 180 -5.88 20.89 0.20
N PRO A 181 -6.06 20.38 -1.02
CA PRO A 181 -6.68 19.08 -1.22
C PRO A 181 -5.96 18.00 -0.40
N GLY A 182 -6.69 17.30 0.46
CA GLY A 182 -6.15 16.26 1.33
C GLY A 182 -5.71 16.75 2.72
N GLU A 183 -5.82 18.04 3.02
CA GLU A 183 -5.51 18.59 4.34
C GLU A 183 -6.78 18.93 5.17
N PRO A 184 -6.79 18.63 6.48
CA PRO A 184 -5.80 17.84 7.20
C PRO A 184 -5.89 16.35 6.86
N VAL A 185 -4.75 15.70 6.65
CA VAL A 185 -4.70 14.22 6.61
C VAL A 185 -5.04 13.69 8.00
N VAL A 186 -6.14 12.95 8.11
CA VAL A 186 -6.61 12.37 9.38
C VAL A 186 -6.07 10.96 9.58
N LEU A 187 -6.05 10.20 8.49
CA LEU A 187 -5.51 8.85 8.47
C LEU A 187 -4.69 8.61 7.20
N GLU A 188 -3.68 7.75 7.31
CA GLU A 188 -2.88 7.31 6.19
C GLU A 188 -2.59 5.81 6.24
N GLY A 189 -2.33 5.23 5.07
CA GLY A 189 -1.99 3.81 4.96
C GLY A 189 -1.17 3.52 3.71
N ILE A 190 -0.39 2.45 3.78
CA ILE A 190 0.44 1.96 2.67
C ILE A 190 -0.31 0.85 1.96
N ILE A 191 -0.41 0.96 0.63
CA ILE A 191 -0.94 -0.10 -0.24
C ILE A 191 0.24 -0.98 -0.66
N TYR A 192 0.19 -2.23 -0.22
CA TYR A 192 1.14 -3.25 -0.59
C TYR A 192 0.61 -4.15 -1.69
#